data_AF-A0A9D8XE57-F1
#
_entry.id   AF-A0A9D8XE57-F1
#
_cell.length_a   1.000
_cell.length_b   1.000
_cell.length_c   1.000
_cell.angle_alpha   90.00
_cell.angle_beta   90.00
_cell.angle_gamma   90.00
#
_symmetry.space_group_name_H-M   'P 1'
#
loop_
_entity.id
_entity.type
_entity.pdbx_description
1 polymer ?
#
loop_
_entity_poly.entity_id
_entity_poly.type
_entity_poly.pdbx_seq_one_letter_code
_entity_poly.pdbx_strand_id
1 'polypeptide(L)' 'MSAQQPITQNMVEQTKQHIKELVGEITQLSRTDMPAEEFYAQFLQRIVEAIAAIGGVVWKMGDTGTLALQ' A
#
# COMPACT_ATOMS: atom_id res chain seq x y z
N MET A 1 -26.06 -12.60 16.09
CA MET A 1 -26.43 -11.26 15.61
C MET A 1 -25.22 -10.36 15.78
N SER A 2 -24.55 -9.97 14.70
CA SER A 2 -23.36 -9.13 14.77
C SER A 2 -23.81 -7.69 14.99
N ALA A 3 -23.60 -7.15 16.19
CA ALA A 3 -23.84 -5.75 16.47
C ALA A 3 -22.87 -4.91 15.61
N GLN A 4 -23.39 -4.15 14.64
CA GLN A 4 -22.57 -3.15 13.95
C GLN A 4 -22.16 -2.09 14.98
N GLN A 5 -20.85 -2.02 15.26
CA GLN A 5 -20.31 -0.98 16.13
C GLN A 5 -20.62 0.40 15.53
N PRO A 6 -21.08 1.37 16.33
CA PRO A 6 -21.33 2.72 15.83
C PRO A 6 -20.01 3.34 15.37
N ILE A 7 -19.95 3.73 14.09
CA ILE A 7 -18.81 4.49 13.54
C ILE A 7 -18.80 5.85 14.25
N THR A 8 -17.78 6.08 15.07
CA THR A 8 -17.62 7.35 15.77
C THR A 8 -16.79 8.32 14.93
N GLN A 9 -16.99 9.62 15.12
CA GLN A 9 -16.18 10.64 14.43
C GLN A 9 -14.69 10.52 14.76
N ASN A 10 -14.36 10.03 15.96
CA ASN A 10 -12.98 9.72 16.35
C ASN A 10 -12.38 8.60 15.48
N MET A 11 -13.11 7.51 15.24
CA MET A 11 -12.66 6.43 14.34
C MET A 11 -12.40 6.93 12.91
N VAL A 12 -13.25 7.81 12.39
CA VAL A 12 -13.06 8.38 11.05
C VAL A 12 -11.77 9.21 10.97
N GLU A 13 -11.52 10.06 11.98
CA GLU A 13 -10.29 10.86 12.01
C GLU A 13 -9.03 10.01 12.21
N GLN A 14 -9.10 8.97 13.04
CA GLN A 14 -8.00 8.00 13.20
C GLN A 14 -7.68 7.29 11.88
N THR A 15 -8.69 6.80 11.16
CA THR A 15 -8.49 6.13 9.87
C THR A 15 -7.90 7.09 8.83
N LYS A 16 -8.37 8.34 8.78
CA LYS A 16 -7.78 9.36 7.88
C LYS A 16 -6.31 9.62 8.19
N GLN A 17 -5.97 9.71 9.48
CA GLN A 17 -4.60 9.93 9.91
C GLN A 17 -3.70 8.75 9.52
N HIS A 18 -4.16 7.52 9.74
CA HIS A 18 -3.45 6.31 9.35
C HIS A 18 -3.19 6.24 7.83
N ILE A 19 -4.18 6.59 7.00
CA ILE A 19 -4.01 6.66 5.54
C ILE A 19 -2.93 7.69 5.15
N LYS A 20 -2.91 8.86 5.80
CA LYS A 20 -1.91 9.91 5.51
C LYS A 20 -0.49 9.46 5.87
N GLU A 21 -0.34 8.76 6.98
CA GLU A 21 0.95 8.22 7.43
C GLU A 21 1.49 7.22 6.40
N LEU A 22 0.66 6.26 5.98
CA LEU A 22 1.01 5.29 4.95
C LEU A 22 1.43 5.94 3.62
N VAL A 23 0.71 6.97 3.17
CA VAL A 23 1.06 7.73 1.96
C VAL A 23 2.41 8.44 2.13
N GLY A 24 2.68 9.00 3.32
CA GLY A 24 3.95 9.62 3.66
C GLY A 24 5.11 8.63 3.61
N GLU A 25 4.93 7.45 4.20
CA GLU A 25 5.93 6.38 4.17
C GLU A 25 6.25 5.91 2.75
N ILE A 26 5.22 5.71 1.93
CA ILE A 26 5.40 5.33 0.51
C ILE A 26 6.13 6.43 -0.27
N THR A 27 5.81 7.69 0.00
CA THR A 27 6.49 8.84 -0.62
C THR A 27 7.96 8.90 -0.23
N GLN A 28 8.29 8.57 1.02
CA GLN A 28 9.67 8.51 1.49
C GLN A 28 10.41 7.33 0.84
N LEU A 29 9.76 6.16 0.78
CA LEU A 29 10.30 4.97 0.13
C LEU A 29 10.63 5.25 -1.34
N SER A 30 9.74 5.92 -2.09
CA SER A 30 9.95 6.23 -3.51
C SER A 30 11.08 7.22 -3.80
N ARG A 31 11.58 7.91 -2.78
CA ARG A 31 12.71 8.85 -2.89
C ARG A 31 14.05 8.24 -2.48
N THR A 32 14.03 7.01 -1.95
CA THR A 32 15.24 6.32 -1.52
C THR A 32 15.93 5.72 -2.74
N ASP A 33 17.26 5.82 -2.78
CA ASP A 33 18.06 5.15 -3.80
C ASP A 33 18.19 3.67 -3.43
N MET A 34 17.43 2.81 -4.10
CA MET A 34 17.42 1.37 -3.88
C MET A 34 17.10 0.61 -5.18
N PRO A 35 17.50 -0.67 -5.27
CA PRO A 35 17.11 -1.52 -6.38
C PRO A 35 15.58 -1.63 -6.52
N ALA A 36 15.09 -1.70 -7.77
CA ALA A 36 13.65 -1.74 -8.04
C ALA A 36 12.95 -2.94 -7.38
N GLU A 37 13.61 -4.10 -7.34
CA GLU A 37 13.08 -5.32 -6.70
C GLU A 37 12.83 -5.10 -5.20
N GLU A 38 13.79 -4.45 -4.52
CA GLU A 38 13.66 -4.11 -3.10
C GLU A 38 12.54 -3.09 -2.88
N PHE A 39 12.46 -2.07 -3.75
CA PHE A 39 11.37 -1.09 -3.71
C PHE A 39 10.00 -1.77 -3.84
N TYR A 40 9.81 -2.66 -4.82
CA TYR A 40 8.52 -3.31 -5.04
C TYR A 40 8.13 -4.23 -3.88
N ALA A 41 9.07 -4.99 -3.32
CA ALA A 41 8.79 -5.80 -2.14
C ALA A 41 8.32 -4.94 -0.95
N GLN A 42 9.04 -3.86 -0.66
CA GLN A 42 8.75 -2.94 0.43
C GLN A 42 7.44 -2.14 0.22
N PHE A 43 7.16 -1.74 -1.01
CA PHE A 43 5.94 -1.04 -1.39
C PHE A 43 4.72 -1.97 -1.27
N LEU A 44 4.84 -3.18 -1.82
CA LEU A 44 3.75 -4.16 -1.83
C LEU A 44 3.36 -4.58 -0.42
N GLN A 45 4.34 -4.81 0.47
CA GLN A 45 4.09 -5.12 1.87
C GLN A 45 3.20 -4.05 2.53
N ARG A 46 3.59 -2.77 2.41
CA ARG A 46 2.86 -1.64 3.01
C ARG A 46 1.44 -1.51 2.47
N ILE A 47 1.25 -1.66 1.17
CA ILE A 47 -0.08 -1.56 0.54
C ILE A 47 -0.97 -2.72 0.93
N VAL A 48 -0.45 -3.96 0.91
CA VAL A 48 -1.24 -5.16 1.27
C VAL A 48 -1.70 -5.08 2.73
N GLU A 49 -0.82 -4.67 3.64
CA GLU A 49 -1.15 -4.44 5.04
C GLU A 49 -2.18 -3.32 5.21
N ALA A 50 -1.98 -2.17 4.54
CA ALA A 50 -2.85 -1.00 4.63
C ALA A 50 -4.31 -1.27 4.22
N ILE A 51 -4.52 -2.14 3.24
CA ILE A 51 -5.86 -2.46 2.73
C ILE A 51 -6.41 -3.79 3.25
N ALA A 52 -5.68 -4.45 4.17
CA ALA A 52 -6.00 -5.79 4.67
C ALA A 52 -6.23 -6.79 3.52
N ALA A 53 -5.44 -6.70 2.45
CA ALA A 53 -5.51 -7.64 1.35
C ALA A 53 -4.89 -8.99 1.71
N ILE A 54 -5.29 -10.04 0.99
CA ILE A 54 -4.70 -11.38 1.10
C ILE A 54 -3.29 -11.41 0.48
N GLY A 55 -3.06 -10.57 -0.54
CA GLY A 55 -1.79 -10.46 -1.24
C GLY A 55 -1.84 -9.39 -2.33
N GLY A 56 -0.72 -9.17 -3.01
CA GLY A 56 -0.58 -8.20 -4.08
C GLY A 56 0.46 -8.64 -5.09
N VAL A 57 0.52 -7.93 -6.22
CA VAL A 57 1.47 -8.22 -7.30
C VAL A 57 1.78 -6.95 -8.08
N VAL A 58 3.02 -6.81 -8.54
CA VAL A 58 3.46 -5.71 -9.41
C VAL A 58 3.79 -6.29 -10.78
N TRP A 59 3.21 -5.71 -11.82
CA TRP A 59 3.61 -5.96 -13.19
C TRP A 59 4.19 -4.69 -13.79
N LYS A 60 5.30 -4.82 -14.52
CA LYS A 60 5.82 -3.76 -15.38
C LYS A 60 5.56 -4.10 -16.84
N MET A 61 5.20 -3.08 -17.60
CA MET A 61 5.16 -3.18 -19.04
C MET A 61 6.59 -3.06 -19.58
N GLY A 62 7.04 -4.10 -20.27
CA GLY A 62 8.30 -4.08 -21.01
C GLY A 62 8.19 -3.33 -22.33
N ASP A 63 9.32 -3.10 -22.98
CA ASP A 63 9.42 -2.30 -24.21
C ASP A 63 8.61 -2.87 -25.39
N THR A 64 8.36 -4.18 -25.37
CA THR A 64 7.54 -4.90 -26.35
C THR A 64 6.04 -4.85 -26.06
N GLY A 65 5.61 -4.08 -25.03
CA GLY A 65 4.21 -4.00 -24.60
C GLY A 65 3.73 -5.20 -23.80
N THR A 66 4.63 -6.12 -23.43
CA THR A 66 4.30 -7.32 -22.63
C THR A 66 4.44 -7.02 -21.15
N LEU A 67 3.48 -7.49 -20.34
CA LEU A 67 3.55 -7.41 -18.89
C LEU A 67 4.50 -8.48 -18.34
N ALA A 68 5.44 -8.07 -17.50
CA ALA A 68 6.34 -8.95 -16.76
C ALA A 68 6.15 -8.76 -15.26
N LEU A 69 6.10 -9.87 -14.52
CA LEU A 69 6.11 -9.87 -13.07
C LEU A 69 7.41 -9.25 -12.55
N GLN A 70 7.31 -8.46 -11.48
CA GLN A 70 8.44 -7.93 -10.73
C GLN A 70 8.67 -8.71 -9.46
#